data_AF-A0AAV5ESK1-F1
#
_entry.id   AF-A0AAV5ESK1-F1
#
_cell.length_a   1.000
_cell.length_b   1.000
_cell.length_c   1.000
_cell.angle_alpha   90.00
_cell.angle_beta   90.00
_cell.angle_gamma   90.00
#
_symmetry.space_group_name_H-M   'P 1'
#
loop_
_entity.id
_entity.type
_entity.pdbx_description
1 polymer ?
#
loop_
_entity_poly.entity_id
_entity_poly.type
_entity_poly.pdbx_seq_one_letter_code
_entity_poly.pdbx_strand_id
1 'polypeptide(L)'
;MKLAGLKSVDAAHEESIWAAAWAPATDHRPTALLLTGALDETVRVWRPDDLASVGTPARGHALGVVSLAAHPAGALAAAVSLDSYIRVFDVDSGASVATLEARPSEVWGVQFHPKGNALAAAGGGSGSVKL
;
A
#
# COMPACT_ATOMS: atom_id res chain seq x y z
N MET A 1 -13.58 -4.70 -23.48
CA MET A 1 -12.82 -3.70 -22.69
C MET A 1 -11.55 -3.39 -23.46
N LYS A 2 -11.28 -2.13 -23.79
CA LYS A 2 -10.02 -1.71 -24.43
C LYS A 2 -9.15 -1.06 -23.36
N LEU A 3 -7.92 -1.54 -23.20
CA LEU A 3 -6.97 -0.90 -22.30
C LEU A 3 -6.58 0.45 -22.91
N ALA A 4 -6.63 1.51 -22.10
CA ALA A 4 -6.11 2.81 -22.49
C ALA A 4 -4.57 2.76 -22.58
N GLY A 5 -3.98 3.75 -23.26
CA GLY A 5 -2.52 3.93 -23.25
C GLY A 5 -1.99 4.16 -21.83
N LEU A 6 -0.74 3.76 -21.58
CA LEU A 6 -0.08 3.99 -20.30
C LEU A 6 0.24 5.48 -20.14
N LYS A 7 -0.03 6.01 -18.95
CA LYS A 7 0.48 7.30 -18.48
C LYS A 7 1.67 7.03 -17.55
N SER A 8 2.64 7.92 -17.54
CA SER A 8 3.80 7.86 -16.63
C SER A 8 3.98 9.18 -15.90
N VAL A 9 4.62 9.10 -14.74
CA VAL A 9 5.10 10.23 -13.97
C VAL A 9 6.55 9.94 -13.59
N ASP A 10 7.43 10.91 -13.81
CA ASP A 10 8.84 10.78 -13.46
C ASP A 10 9.04 11.07 -11.97
N ALA A 11 10.10 10.50 -11.39
CA ALA A 11 10.44 10.67 -9.97
C ALA A 11 9.26 10.43 -9.01
N ALA A 12 8.40 9.45 -9.35
CA ALA A 12 7.30 9.02 -8.48
C ALA A 12 7.79 8.67 -7.07
N HIS A 13 8.95 8.01 -6.99
CA HIS A 13 9.70 7.67 -5.79
C HIS A 13 11.18 7.95 -6.01
N GLU A 14 11.94 8.03 -4.91
CA GLU A 14 13.39 8.26 -4.95
C GLU A 14 14.17 6.97 -5.25
N GLU A 15 13.51 5.83 -5.12
CA GLU A 15 14.06 4.49 -5.36
C GLU A 15 13.05 3.60 -6.09
N SER A 16 13.47 2.36 -6.38
CA SER A 16 12.65 1.37 -7.09
C SER A 16 11.26 1.18 -6.47
N ILE A 17 10.22 1.25 -7.31
CA ILE A 17 8.82 0.99 -6.92
C ILE A 17 8.56 -0.51 -7.04
N TRP A 18 8.09 -1.13 -5.95
CA TRP A 18 7.86 -2.58 -5.87
C TRP A 18 6.38 -2.93 -5.72
N ALA A 19 5.58 -2.03 -5.17
CA ALA A 19 4.18 -2.28 -4.88
C ALA A 19 3.28 -1.24 -5.54
N ALA A 20 2.15 -1.70 -6.04
CA ALA A 20 1.04 -0.85 -6.45
C ALA A 20 -0.28 -1.48 -6.04
N ALA A 21 -1.23 -0.68 -5.56
CA ALA A 21 -2.58 -1.13 -5.21
C ALA A 21 -3.61 -0.03 -5.49
N TRP A 22 -4.85 -0.43 -5.74
CA TRP A 22 -5.97 0.51 -5.84
C TRP A 22 -6.70 0.60 -4.50
N ALA A 23 -6.89 1.82 -4.02
CA ALA A 23 -7.83 2.12 -2.95
C ALA A 23 -9.19 2.52 -3.56
N PRO A 24 -10.29 1.77 -3.29
CA PRO A 24 -11.61 2.09 -3.83
C PRO A 24 -12.08 3.51 -3.50
N ALA A 25 -12.98 4.06 -4.31
CA ALA A 25 -13.69 5.28 -3.97
C ALA A 25 -14.49 5.11 -2.67
N THR A 26 -14.67 6.20 -1.93
CA THR A 26 -15.48 6.29 -0.72
C THR A 26 -16.56 7.36 -0.92
N ASP A 27 -17.52 7.46 0.00
CA ASP A 27 -18.57 8.49 -0.06
C ASP A 27 -18.00 9.93 -0.04
N HIS A 28 -16.85 10.12 0.59
CA HIS A 28 -16.17 11.41 0.68
C HIS A 28 -15.01 11.56 -0.33
N ARG A 29 -14.64 10.47 -1.01
CA ARG A 29 -13.64 10.44 -2.07
C ARG A 29 -14.20 9.67 -3.28
N PRO A 30 -14.87 10.35 -4.23
CA PRO A 30 -15.59 9.69 -5.31
C PRO A 30 -14.69 9.09 -6.41
N THR A 31 -13.37 9.10 -6.21
CA THR A 31 -12.40 8.48 -7.12
C THR A 31 -11.56 7.44 -6.38
N ALA A 32 -11.22 6.36 -7.07
CA ALA A 32 -10.22 5.43 -6.57
C ALA A 32 -8.84 6.09 -6.63
N LEU A 33 -8.01 5.83 -5.63
CA LEU A 33 -6.62 6.31 -5.63
C LEU A 33 -5.66 5.16 -5.90
N LEU A 34 -4.58 5.47 -6.60
CA LEU A 34 -3.46 4.57 -6.77
C LEU A 34 -2.51 4.75 -5.60
N LEU A 35 -2.12 3.64 -4.98
CA LEU A 35 -1.08 3.58 -3.96
C LEU A 35 0.17 2.97 -4.58
N THR A 36 1.33 3.52 -4.27
CA THR A 36 2.62 2.95 -4.66
C THR A 36 3.56 2.85 -3.46
N GLY A 37 4.31 1.76 -3.37
CA GLY A 37 5.28 1.51 -2.32
C GLY A 37 6.64 1.20 -2.93
N ALA A 38 7.70 1.76 -2.34
CA ALA A 38 9.03 1.69 -2.92
C ALA A 38 10.12 1.38 -1.87
N LEU A 39 11.33 1.17 -2.37
CA LEU A 39 12.52 1.01 -1.53
C LEU A 39 12.97 2.31 -0.85
N ASP A 40 12.38 3.47 -1.19
CA ASP A 40 12.56 4.75 -0.49
C ASP A 40 11.81 4.80 0.86
N GLU A 41 11.30 3.66 1.32
CA GLU A 41 10.63 3.47 2.61
C GLU A 41 9.30 4.23 2.72
N THR A 42 8.77 4.74 1.61
CA THR A 42 7.51 5.47 1.58
C THR A 42 6.41 4.75 0.83
N VAL A 43 5.18 5.07 1.23
CA VAL A 43 3.99 4.85 0.40
C VAL A 43 3.47 6.20 -0.06
N ARG A 44 3.18 6.30 -1.36
CA ARG A 44 2.63 7.51 -1.99
C ARG A 44 1.27 7.21 -2.60
N VAL A 45 0.45 8.26 -2.68
CA VAL A 45 -0.94 8.19 -3.13
C VAL A 45 -1.11 9.11 -4.32
N TRP A 46 -1.82 8.65 -5.35
CA TRP A 46 -1.95 9.35 -6.62
C TRP A 46 -3.41 9.38 -7.09
N ARG A 47 -3.82 10.54 -7.61
CA ARG A 47 -5.03 10.63 -8.41
C ARG A 47 -4.75 10.04 -9.79
N PRO A 48 -5.55 9.08 -10.29
CA PRO A 48 -5.20 8.32 -11.49
C PRO A 48 -5.37 9.09 -12.80
N ASP A 49 -6.16 10.16 -12.81
CA ASP A 49 -6.45 10.92 -14.03
C ASP A 49 -5.24 11.73 -14.51
N ASP A 50 -4.46 12.25 -13.58
CA ASP A 50 -3.34 13.17 -13.80
C ASP A 50 -2.02 12.67 -13.17
N LEU A 51 -2.05 11.56 -12.42
CA LEU A 51 -0.94 11.08 -11.58
C LEU A 51 -0.43 12.19 -10.63
N ALA A 52 -1.33 13.06 -10.17
CA ALA A 52 -1.00 14.05 -9.15
C ALA A 52 -0.89 13.36 -7.79
N SER A 53 0.20 13.65 -7.06
CA SER A 53 0.38 13.17 -5.69
C SER A 53 -0.70 13.76 -4.77
N VAL A 54 -1.27 12.93 -3.91
CA VAL A 54 -2.29 13.31 -2.93
C VAL A 54 -1.70 13.17 -1.52
N GLY A 55 -1.91 14.19 -0.69
CA GLY A 55 -1.48 14.18 0.70
C GLY A 55 0.04 14.14 0.87
N THR A 56 0.49 13.71 2.06
CA THR A 56 1.90 13.47 2.36
C THR A 56 2.23 11.99 2.25
N PRO A 57 3.46 11.61 1.83
CA PRO A 57 3.88 10.22 1.84
C PRO A 57 3.70 9.60 3.22
N ALA A 58 3.13 8.40 3.28
CA ALA A 58 3.10 7.62 4.51
C ALA A 58 4.51 7.09 4.79
N ARG A 59 5.02 7.43 5.97
CA ARG A 59 6.40 7.19 6.43
C ARG A 59 6.40 6.32 7.69
N GLY A 60 7.61 5.98 8.14
CA GLY A 60 7.85 5.24 9.38
C GLY A 60 8.22 3.78 9.16
N HIS A 61 8.28 3.32 7.91
CA HIS A 61 9.01 2.11 7.53
C HIS A 61 10.50 2.33 7.70
N ALA A 62 11.23 1.30 8.13
CA ALA A 62 12.68 1.35 8.32
C ALA A 62 13.46 0.61 7.23
N LEU A 63 12.74 0.02 6.27
CA LEU A 63 13.23 -0.62 5.04
C LEU A 63 12.14 -0.52 3.97
N GLY A 64 12.49 -0.87 2.72
CA GLY A 64 11.61 -0.77 1.57
C GLY A 64 10.24 -1.45 1.71
N VAL A 65 9.23 -0.82 1.10
CA VAL A 65 7.85 -1.34 1.02
C VAL A 65 7.71 -2.26 -0.18
N VAL A 66 7.30 -3.49 0.06
CA VAL A 66 7.27 -4.56 -0.96
C VAL A 66 5.86 -5.02 -1.33
N SER A 67 4.84 -4.66 -0.54
CA SER A 67 3.46 -5.02 -0.82
C SER A 67 2.48 -4.03 -0.23
N LEU A 68 1.34 -3.86 -0.90
CA LEU A 68 0.25 -2.97 -0.51
C LEU A 68 -1.10 -3.69 -0.66
N ALA A 69 -2.01 -3.42 0.26
CA ALA A 69 -3.41 -3.80 0.14
C ALA A 69 -4.31 -2.68 0.65
N ALA A 70 -5.32 -2.30 -0.13
CA ALA A 70 -6.36 -1.41 0.35
C ALA A 70 -7.50 -2.19 1.00
N HIS A 71 -8.05 -1.66 2.08
CA HIS A 71 -9.28 -2.15 2.66
C HIS A 71 -10.43 -1.95 1.64
N PRO A 72 -11.39 -2.88 1.50
CA PRO A 72 -12.46 -2.78 0.51
C PRO A 72 -13.35 -1.54 0.66
N ALA A 73 -13.45 -0.98 1.88
CA ALA A 73 -14.14 0.29 2.13
C ALA A 73 -13.32 1.55 1.73
N GLY A 74 -12.10 1.40 1.21
CA GLY A 74 -11.30 2.47 0.59
C GLY A 74 -10.59 3.45 1.55
N ALA A 75 -11.00 3.51 2.81
CA ALA A 75 -10.44 4.46 3.79
C ALA A 75 -9.05 4.06 4.34
N LEU A 76 -8.79 2.77 4.50
CA LEU A 76 -7.54 2.25 5.06
C LEU A 76 -6.74 1.47 4.01
N ALA A 77 -5.43 1.45 4.17
CA ALA A 77 -4.53 0.55 3.45
C ALA A 77 -3.45 0.01 4.39
N ALA A 78 -2.86 -1.12 4.00
CA ALA A 78 -1.79 -1.80 4.70
C ALA A 78 -0.58 -1.92 3.79
N ALA A 79 0.60 -1.65 4.33
CA ALA A 79 1.89 -1.74 3.66
C ALA A 79 2.80 -2.72 4.40
N VAL A 80 3.38 -3.66 3.67
CA VAL A 80 4.40 -4.57 4.18
C VAL A 80 5.78 -4.03 3.84
N SER A 81 6.66 -3.96 4.83
CA SER A 81 8.06 -3.61 4.64
C SER A 81 8.96 -4.80 4.97
N LEU A 82 10.15 -4.78 4.36
CA LEU A 82 11.25 -5.69 4.70
C LEU A 82 11.70 -5.57 6.15
N ASP A 83 11.25 -4.55 6.89
CA ASP A 83 11.52 -4.37 8.32
C ASP A 83 10.74 -5.32 9.25
N SER A 84 9.98 -6.27 8.69
CA SER A 84 9.13 -7.26 9.39
C SER A 84 7.82 -6.71 9.96
N TYR A 85 7.42 -5.49 9.60
CA TYR A 85 6.18 -4.91 10.06
C TYR A 85 5.20 -4.64 8.93
N ILE A 86 3.94 -4.71 9.29
CA ILE A 86 2.82 -4.25 8.48
C ILE A 86 2.33 -2.95 9.09
N ARG A 87 2.29 -1.88 8.30
CA ARG A 87 1.75 -0.60 8.75
C ARG A 87 0.41 -0.35 8.07
N VAL A 88 -0.60 -0.09 8.88
CA VAL A 88 -1.93 0.31 8.44
C VAL A 88 -2.03 1.81 8.55
N PHE A 89 -2.50 2.47 7.51
CA PHE A 89 -2.61 3.91 7.43
C PHE A 89 -3.92 4.34 6.77
N ASP A 90 -4.35 5.55 7.10
CA ASP A 90 -5.45 6.24 6.45
C ASP A 90 -5.02 6.73 5.07
N VAL A 91 -5.79 6.39 4.03
CA VAL A 91 -5.38 6.65 2.64
C VAL A 91 -5.39 8.15 2.30
N ASP A 92 -6.28 8.93 2.91
CA ASP A 92 -6.49 10.33 2.53
C ASP A 92 -5.49 11.27 3.22
N SER A 93 -5.17 10.99 4.48
CA SER A 93 -4.24 11.76 5.29
C SER A 93 -2.81 11.22 5.29
N GLY A 94 -2.62 9.93 4.98
CA GLY A 94 -1.36 9.22 5.14
C GLY A 94 -0.99 8.95 6.60
N ALA A 95 -1.89 9.22 7.55
CA ALA A 95 -1.63 9.02 8.97
C ALA A 95 -1.56 7.53 9.32
N SER A 96 -0.55 7.16 10.12
CA SER A 96 -0.44 5.81 10.67
C SER A 96 -1.61 5.52 11.64
N VAL A 97 -2.23 4.36 11.46
CA VAL A 97 -3.34 3.86 12.27
C VAL A 97 -2.87 2.71 13.17
N ALA A 98 -2.07 1.80 12.63
CA ALA A 98 -1.54 0.68 13.39
C ALA A 98 -0.21 0.18 12.81
N THR A 99 0.61 -0.43 13.66
CA THR A 99 1.82 -1.16 13.28
C THR A 99 1.73 -2.56 13.85
N LEU A 100 1.78 -3.56 12.98
CA LEU A 100 1.64 -4.98 13.31
C LEU A 100 2.97 -5.68 13.07
N GLU A 101 3.44 -6.41 14.07
CA GLU A 101 4.64 -7.23 13.95
C GLU A 101 4.33 -8.51 13.16
N ALA A 102 5.09 -8.75 12.10
CA ALA A 102 4.87 -9.88 11.20
C ALA A 102 6.11 -10.77 11.07
N ARG A 103 6.92 -10.86 12.13
CA ARG A 103 8.12 -11.71 12.18
C ARG A 103 7.85 -13.20 11.90
N PRO A 104 8.83 -13.95 11.34
CA PRO A 104 10.15 -13.48 10.90
C PRO A 104 10.07 -12.58 9.65
N SER A 105 11.17 -11.87 9.36
CA SER A 105 11.33 -10.78 8.39
C SER A 105 11.15 -11.17 6.92
N GLU A 106 10.04 -11.82 6.58
CA GLU A 106 9.88 -12.45 5.27
C GLU A 106 8.47 -12.34 4.69
N VAL A 107 7.60 -11.49 5.24
CA VAL A 107 6.29 -11.24 4.61
C VAL A 107 6.52 -10.42 3.33
N TRP A 108 6.06 -10.95 2.19
CA TRP A 108 6.21 -10.31 0.87
C TRP A 108 4.86 -9.98 0.24
N GLY A 109 3.77 -10.50 0.80
CA GLY A 109 2.41 -10.29 0.34
C GLY A 109 1.48 -9.93 1.49
N VAL A 110 0.59 -8.98 1.22
CA VAL A 110 -0.54 -8.64 2.09
C VAL A 110 -1.82 -8.51 1.28
N GLN A 111 -2.96 -8.93 1.85
CA GLN A 111 -4.28 -8.76 1.27
C GLN A 111 -5.31 -8.53 2.38
N PHE A 112 -6.18 -7.53 2.21
CA PHE A 112 -7.38 -7.46 3.03
C PHE A 112 -8.35 -8.55 2.62
N HIS A 113 -9.04 -9.14 3.60
CA HIS A 113 -10.19 -9.97 3.31
C HIS A 113 -11.23 -9.15 2.52
N PRO A 114 -11.93 -9.73 1.52
CA PRO A 114 -12.91 -8.98 0.72
C PRO A 114 -14.05 -8.32 1.51
N LYS A 115 -14.36 -8.82 2.72
CA LYS A 115 -15.33 -8.20 3.65
C LYS A 115 -14.70 -7.16 4.59
N GLY A 116 -13.39 -6.97 4.56
CA GLY A 116 -12.67 -5.98 5.35
C GLY A 116 -12.36 -6.36 6.80
N ASN A 117 -12.74 -7.56 7.23
CA ASN A 117 -12.68 -7.96 8.64
C ASN A 117 -11.38 -8.72 9.05
N ALA A 118 -10.42 -8.89 8.14
CA ALA A 118 -9.14 -9.56 8.42
C ALA A 118 -8.05 -9.10 7.43
N LEU A 119 -6.78 -9.33 7.79
CA LEU A 119 -5.63 -9.01 6.96
C LEU A 119 -4.74 -10.24 6.82
N ALA A 120 -4.70 -10.82 5.62
CA ALA A 120 -3.82 -11.93 5.33
C ALA A 120 -2.42 -11.43 4.98
N ALA A 121 -1.39 -12.02 5.59
CA ALA A 121 0.01 -11.79 5.28
C ALA A 121 0.73 -13.11 5.04
N ALA A 122 1.54 -13.17 4.00
CA ALA A 122 2.29 -14.37 3.64
C ALA A 122 3.59 -14.02 2.90
N GLY A 123 4.55 -14.93 2.91
CA GLY A 123 5.80 -14.80 2.16
C GLY A 123 6.97 -15.47 2.88
N GLY A 124 8.09 -15.54 2.18
CA GLY A 124 9.36 -15.95 2.78
C GLY A 124 9.71 -17.42 2.69
N GLY A 125 10.92 -17.74 3.15
CA GLY A 125 11.42 -19.12 3.23
C GLY A 125 10.81 -19.92 4.38
N SER A 126 10.21 -19.24 5.38
CA SER A 126 9.54 -19.85 6.51
C SER A 126 8.24 -20.58 6.15
N GLY A 127 7.63 -20.28 5.00
CA GLY A 127 6.36 -20.88 4.59
C GLY A 127 5.17 -20.54 5.50
N SER A 128 5.23 -19.43 6.24
CA SER A 128 4.20 -19.04 7.21
C SER A 128 3.09 -18.16 6.60
N VAL A 129 1.88 -18.26 7.17
CA VAL A 129 0.72 -17.41 6.86
C VAL A 129 0.20 -16.79 8.15
N LYS A 130 -0.18 -15.51 8.10
CA LYS A 130 -0.74 -14.72 9.21
C LYS A 130 -2.09 -14.13 8.77
N LEU A 131 -3.03 -14.00 9.71
CA LEU A 131 -4.39 -13.46 9.52
C LEU A 131 -4.75 -12.47 10.63
#